data_AF-A0A1Y3BDV4-F1
#
_entry.id   AF-A0A1Y3BDV4-F1
#
_cell.length_a   1.000
_cell.length_b   1.000
_cell.length_c   1.000
_cell.angle_alpha   90.00
_cell.angle_beta   90.00
_cell.angle_gamma   90.00
#
_symmetry.space_group_name_H-M   'P 1'
#
loop_
_entity.id
_entity.type
_entity.pdbx_description
1 polymer ?
#
loop_
_entity_poly.entity_id
_entity_poly.type
_entity_poly.pdbx_seq_one_letter_code
_entity_poly.pdbx_strand_id
1 'polypeptide(L)'
;KHSPCFHSKVLRTNDFKVSCNDPFLHVAGKIDMNHLRADDVHEALCCGFNTWFECSNSMIKRECTADGARVAREFHNNTVGPLTDLFCPFDVFPGGSSSCKRIMNAAKPRSGIKPAENTISKLAVQYVPFMFSSSKNNKN
;
A
#
# COMPACT_ATOMS: atom_id res chain seq x y z
N LYS A 1 10.36 -20.86 14.91
CA LYS A 1 9.14 -20.02 14.95
C LYS A 1 8.55 -19.99 13.54
N HIS A 2 7.28 -20.35 13.35
CA HIS A 2 6.63 -20.28 12.03
C HIS A 2 6.35 -18.82 11.67
N SER A 3 6.56 -18.46 10.41
CA SER A 3 6.14 -17.16 9.86
C SER A 3 4.62 -17.01 10.01
N PRO A 4 4.10 -15.84 10.39
CA PRO A 4 2.65 -15.58 10.39
C PRO A 4 2.04 -15.88 9.02
N CYS A 5 0.81 -16.40 9.00
CA CYS A 5 0.12 -16.81 7.77
C CYS A 5 0.11 -15.71 6.70
N PHE A 6 -0.16 -14.46 7.09
CA PHE A 6 -0.23 -13.33 6.15
C PHE A 6 1.08 -13.12 5.40
N HIS A 7 2.23 -13.36 6.05
CA HIS A 7 3.53 -13.20 5.39
C HIS A 7 3.78 -14.29 4.35
N SER A 8 3.48 -15.56 4.65
CA SER A 8 3.75 -16.67 3.72
C SER A 8 2.69 -16.83 2.63
N LYS A 9 1.41 -16.65 2.94
CA LYS A 9 0.29 -16.89 2.02
C LYS A 9 -0.22 -15.67 1.28
N VAL A 10 0.10 -14.45 1.74
CA VAL A 10 -0.44 -13.22 1.14
C VAL A 10 0.67 -12.31 0.66
N LEU A 11 1.48 -11.76 1.58
CA LEU A 11 2.44 -10.69 1.26
C LEU A 11 3.52 -11.10 0.24
N ARG A 12 3.80 -12.40 0.11
CA ARG A 12 4.75 -12.97 -0.86
C ARG A 12 4.14 -13.38 -2.19
N THR A 13 2.84 -13.21 -2.38
CA THR A 13 2.15 -13.64 -3.60
C THR A 13 2.18 -12.55 -4.68
N ASN A 14 2.15 -12.99 -5.95
CA ASN A 14 1.98 -12.08 -7.08
C ASN A 14 0.59 -11.41 -7.08
N ASP A 15 -0.44 -12.10 -6.60
CA ASP A 15 -1.78 -11.52 -6.49
C ASP A 15 -1.78 -10.32 -5.53
N PHE A 16 -1.19 -10.46 -4.35
CA PHE A 16 -1.04 -9.34 -3.42
C PHE A 16 -0.28 -8.17 -4.03
N LYS A 17 0.81 -8.48 -4.75
CA LYS A 17 1.62 -7.47 -5.40
C LYS A 17 0.81 -6.67 -6.43
N VAL A 18 0.13 -7.35 -7.34
CA VAL A 18 -0.62 -6.71 -8.43
C VAL A 18 -1.89 -6.02 -7.92
N SER A 19 -2.57 -6.63 -6.96
CA SER A 19 -3.86 -6.16 -6.47
C SER A 19 -3.75 -5.05 -5.42
N CYS A 20 -2.72 -5.08 -4.56
CA CYS A 20 -2.57 -4.12 -3.46
C CYS A 20 -1.32 -3.23 -3.58
N ASN A 21 -0.13 -3.78 -3.81
CA ASN A 21 1.12 -2.99 -3.80
C ASN A 21 1.27 -2.09 -5.02
N ASP A 22 1.12 -2.65 -6.22
CA ASP A 22 1.36 -1.93 -7.45
C ASP A 22 0.46 -0.68 -7.56
N PRO A 23 -0.87 -0.73 -7.27
CA PRO A 23 -1.71 0.46 -7.28
C PRO A 23 -1.20 1.59 -6.36
N PHE A 24 -0.79 1.26 -5.13
CA PHE A 24 -0.21 2.24 -4.22
C PHE A 24 1.08 2.84 -4.78
N LEU A 25 2.00 1.99 -5.27
CA LEU A 25 3.27 2.44 -5.83
C LEU A 25 3.07 3.31 -7.09
N HIS A 26 1.99 3.09 -7.84
CA HIS A 26 1.64 3.93 -8.99
C HIS A 26 1.15 5.31 -8.56
N VAL A 27 0.34 5.40 -7.49
CA VAL A 27 -0.03 6.70 -6.90
C VAL A 27 1.21 7.42 -6.43
N ALA A 28 2.02 6.76 -5.59
CA ALA A 28 3.25 7.33 -5.06
C ALA A 28 4.20 7.78 -6.19
N GLY A 29 4.32 6.98 -7.25
CA GLY A 29 5.14 7.25 -8.42
C GLY A 29 4.69 8.45 -9.28
N LYS A 30 3.41 8.84 -9.23
CA LYS A 30 2.89 10.01 -9.95
C LYS A 30 2.99 11.31 -9.15
N ILE A 31 3.39 11.23 -7.89
CA ILE A 31 3.61 12.43 -7.08
C ILE A 31 4.82 13.18 -7.63
N ASP A 32 4.57 14.40 -8.08
CA ASP A 32 5.59 15.36 -8.47
C ASP A 32 5.59 16.52 -7.47
N MET A 33 6.57 16.51 -6.57
CA MET A 33 6.72 17.51 -5.51
C MET A 33 6.99 18.93 -6.04
N ASN A 34 7.38 19.09 -7.30
CA ASN A 34 7.61 20.41 -7.89
C ASN A 34 6.34 21.03 -8.48
N HIS A 35 5.31 20.21 -8.73
CA HIS A 35 4.09 20.64 -9.44
C HIS A 35 2.81 20.43 -8.62
N LEU A 36 2.82 19.56 -7.61
CA LEU A 36 1.68 19.31 -6.74
C LEU A 36 1.75 20.15 -5.47
N ARG A 37 0.59 20.60 -4.99
CA ARG A 37 0.48 21.24 -3.69
C ARG A 37 0.66 20.20 -2.58
N ALA A 38 1.14 20.64 -1.42
CA ALA A 38 1.32 19.76 -0.26
C ALA A 38 0.03 19.00 0.11
N ASP A 39 -1.13 19.67 0.04
CA ASP A 39 -2.44 19.05 0.30
C ASP A 39 -2.77 17.93 -0.71
N ASP A 40 -2.47 18.14 -2.00
CA ASP A 40 -2.71 17.15 -3.06
C ASP A 40 -1.78 15.93 -2.89
N VAL A 41 -0.53 16.18 -2.50
CA VAL A 41 0.45 15.14 -2.18
C VAL A 41 -0.03 14.31 -0.99
N HIS A 42 -0.50 14.99 0.06
CA HIS A 42 -0.98 14.36 1.27
C HIS A 42 -2.24 13.52 1.01
N GLU A 43 -3.22 14.07 0.30
CA GLU A 43 -4.44 13.35 -0.11
C GLU A 43 -4.08 12.11 -0.95
N ALA A 44 -3.15 12.25 -1.91
CA ALA A 44 -2.71 11.15 -2.74
C ALA A 44 -2.06 10.01 -1.94
N LEU A 45 -1.14 10.36 -1.03
CA LEU A 45 -0.47 9.38 -0.16
C LEU A 45 -1.45 8.68 0.76
N CYS A 46 -2.35 9.43 1.41
CA CYS A 46 -3.31 8.86 2.34
C CYS A 46 -4.37 8.00 1.66
N CYS A 47 -4.90 8.43 0.52
CA CYS A 47 -5.80 7.61 -0.27
C CYS A 47 -5.11 6.35 -0.79
N GLY A 48 -3.87 6.45 -1.25
CA GLY A 48 -3.09 5.30 -1.68
C GLY A 48 -2.87 4.29 -0.55
N PHE A 49 -2.41 4.78 0.61
CA PHE A 49 -2.12 3.97 1.77
C PHE A 49 -3.36 3.28 2.35
N ASN A 50 -4.45 4.03 2.58
CA ASN A 50 -5.67 3.45 3.16
C ASN A 50 -6.32 2.44 2.19
N THR A 51 -6.24 2.68 0.87
CA THR A 51 -6.65 1.68 -0.13
C THR A 51 -5.79 0.42 -0.08
N TRP A 52 -4.46 0.57 0.03
CA TRP A 52 -3.54 -0.57 0.20
C TRP A 52 -3.85 -1.35 1.48
N PHE A 53 -4.11 -0.66 2.59
CA PHE A 53 -4.38 -1.28 3.88
C PHE A 53 -5.69 -2.08 3.85
N GLU A 54 -6.76 -1.52 3.29
CA GLU A 54 -8.03 -2.22 3.09
C GLU A 54 -7.87 -3.46 2.19
N CYS A 55 -7.17 -3.32 1.07
CA CYS A 55 -6.88 -4.41 0.14
C CYS A 55 -6.12 -5.55 0.82
N SER A 56 -5.03 -5.20 1.52
CA SER A 56 -4.19 -6.13 2.25
C SER A 56 -4.99 -6.90 3.30
N ASN A 57 -5.75 -6.17 4.13
CA ASN A 57 -6.54 -6.76 5.20
C ASN A 57 -7.65 -7.68 4.66
N SER A 58 -8.27 -7.32 3.53
CA SER A 58 -9.28 -8.15 2.85
C SER A 58 -8.68 -9.47 2.34
N MET A 59 -7.52 -9.41 1.67
CA MET A 59 -6.81 -10.61 1.21
C MET A 59 -6.36 -11.50 2.36
N ILE A 60 -5.81 -10.91 3.43
CA ILE A 60 -5.41 -11.67 4.62
C ILE A 60 -6.60 -12.34 5.27
N LYS A 61 -7.75 -11.65 5.39
CA LYS A 61 -8.96 -12.25 5.94
C LYS A 61 -9.41 -13.47 5.13
N ARG A 62 -9.31 -13.40 3.80
CA ARG A 62 -9.66 -14.48 2.87
C ARG A 62 -8.72 -15.68 3.00
N GLU A 63 -7.41 -15.46 3.03
CA GLU A 63 -6.41 -16.55 2.98
C GLU A 63 -6.00 -17.11 4.36
N CYS A 64 -6.16 -16.30 5.41
CA CYS A 64 -5.60 -16.55 6.74
C CYS A 64 -6.60 -16.44 7.89
N THR A 65 -7.90 -16.30 7.58
CA THR A 65 -9.03 -16.08 8.52
C THR A 65 -9.10 -14.68 9.12
N ALA A 66 -10.22 -14.39 9.80
CA ALA A 66 -10.43 -13.14 10.53
C ALA A 66 -9.37 -12.90 11.61
N ASP A 67 -8.93 -13.94 12.32
CA ASP A 67 -7.85 -13.83 13.31
C ASP A 67 -6.52 -13.48 12.66
N GLY A 68 -6.22 -14.06 11.49
CA GLY A 68 -5.02 -13.69 10.72
C GLY A 68 -5.02 -12.21 10.33
N ALA A 69 -6.18 -11.67 9.93
CA ALA A 69 -6.35 -10.25 9.62
C ALA A 69 -6.20 -9.36 10.85
N ARG A 70 -6.77 -9.77 12.00
CA ARG A 70 -6.60 -9.07 13.28
C ARG A 70 -5.12 -8.99 13.68
N VAL A 71 -4.40 -10.11 13.65
CA VAL A 71 -2.96 -10.15 13.99
C VAL A 71 -2.14 -9.30 13.01
N ALA A 72 -2.47 -9.30 11.72
CA ALA A 72 -1.79 -8.44 10.75
C ALA A 72 -2.03 -6.95 11.02
N ARG A 73 -3.26 -6.57 11.37
CA ARG A 73 -3.60 -5.20 11.79
C ARG A 73 -2.89 -4.80 13.06
N GLU A 74 -2.82 -5.67 14.07
CA GLU A 74 -2.05 -5.42 15.30
C GLU A 74 -0.56 -5.23 15.01
N PHE A 75 0.02 -6.09 14.18
CA PHE A 75 1.41 -5.94 13.75
C PHE A 75 1.66 -4.61 13.04
N HIS A 76 0.82 -4.26 12.07
CA HIS A 76 0.87 -2.98 11.39
C HIS A 76 0.76 -1.82 12.39
N ASN A 77 -0.21 -1.90 13.30
CA ASN A 77 -0.44 -0.84 14.26
C ASN A 77 0.74 -0.65 15.21
N ASN A 78 1.32 -1.74 15.70
CA ASN A 78 2.50 -1.69 16.56
C ASN A 78 3.76 -1.20 15.82
N THR A 79 3.81 -1.30 14.50
CA THR A 79 4.99 -0.94 13.70
C THR A 79 4.91 0.49 13.17
N VAL A 80 3.74 0.90 12.68
CA VAL A 80 3.54 2.20 12.00
C VAL A 80 2.19 2.87 12.32
N GLY A 81 1.23 2.16 12.93
CA GLY A 81 -0.17 2.58 13.07
C GLY A 81 -0.43 3.93 13.71
N PRO A 82 0.09 4.23 14.91
CA PRO A 82 -0.14 5.53 15.55
C PRO A 82 0.30 6.71 14.68
N LEU A 83 1.35 6.53 13.88
CA LEU A 83 1.81 7.53 12.95
C LEU A 83 0.91 7.58 11.72
N THR A 84 0.57 6.44 11.11
CA THR A 84 -0.26 6.43 9.92
C THR A 84 -1.71 6.84 10.19
N ASP A 85 -2.26 6.55 11.37
CA ASP A 85 -3.62 6.98 11.76
C ASP A 85 -3.66 8.48 12.06
N LEU A 86 -2.57 9.07 12.58
CA LEU A 86 -2.44 10.50 12.80
C LEU A 86 -2.29 11.28 11.47
N PHE A 87 -1.49 10.77 10.55
CA PHE A 87 -1.22 11.42 9.28
C PHE A 87 -2.28 11.11 8.22
N CYS A 88 -2.83 9.90 8.19
CA CYS A 88 -3.82 9.44 7.20
C CYS A 88 -5.08 8.86 7.87
N PRO A 89 -5.81 9.68 8.66
CA PRO A 89 -6.99 9.24 9.38
C PRO A 89 -8.02 8.59 8.45
N PHE A 90 -8.47 7.38 8.80
CA PHE A 90 -9.35 6.55 7.96
C PHE A 90 -10.74 7.16 7.75
N ASP A 91 -11.22 7.94 8.71
CA ASP A 91 -12.48 8.70 8.66
C ASP A 91 -12.40 9.90 7.70
N VAL A 92 -11.19 10.44 7.47
CA VAL A 92 -10.95 11.54 6.53
C VAL A 92 -10.60 11.04 5.13
N PHE A 93 -9.75 10.01 5.04
CA PHE A 93 -9.27 9.43 3.78
C PHE A 93 -9.68 7.95 3.62
N PRO A 94 -10.98 7.59 3.61
CA PRO A 94 -11.37 6.21 3.41
C PRO A 94 -10.99 5.74 2.00
N GLY A 95 -10.29 4.61 1.89
CA GLY A 95 -9.83 4.08 0.59
C GLY A 95 -10.97 3.85 -0.40
N GLY A 96 -12.13 3.43 0.10
CA GLY A 96 -13.36 3.27 -0.67
C GLY A 96 -14.11 4.55 -1.06
N SER A 97 -13.67 5.73 -0.61
CA SER A 97 -14.34 7.02 -0.90
C SER A 97 -14.28 7.39 -2.39
N SER A 98 -15.19 8.27 -2.83
CA SER A 98 -15.20 8.76 -4.21
C SER A 98 -13.93 9.56 -4.55
N SER A 99 -13.43 10.38 -3.62
CA SER A 99 -12.18 11.13 -3.78
C SER A 99 -10.97 10.19 -3.93
N CYS A 100 -10.82 9.21 -3.04
CA CYS A 100 -9.73 8.25 -3.15
C CYS A 100 -9.83 7.40 -4.41
N LYS A 101 -11.03 6.94 -4.79
CA LYS A 101 -11.24 6.23 -6.07
C LYS A 101 -10.81 7.06 -7.28
N ARG A 102 -11.08 8.37 -7.28
CA ARG A 102 -10.64 9.27 -8.35
C ARG A 102 -9.11 9.33 -8.44
N ILE A 103 -8.43 9.48 -7.31
CA ILE A 103 -6.96 9.47 -7.22
C ILE A 103 -6.39 8.14 -7.71
N MET A 104 -6.90 7.02 -7.19
CA MET A 104 -6.46 5.67 -7.59
C MET A 104 -6.65 5.43 -9.09
N ASN A 105 -7.78 5.87 -9.65
CA ASN A 105 -8.07 5.72 -11.08
C ASN A 105 -7.16 6.62 -11.95
N ALA A 106 -6.90 7.85 -11.52
CA ALA A 106 -5.95 8.74 -12.19
C ALA A 106 -4.52 8.17 -12.16
N ALA A 107 -4.19 7.40 -11.12
CA ALA A 107 -2.89 6.75 -10.96
C ALA A 107 -2.71 5.44 -11.73
N LYS A 108 -3.80 4.81 -12.22
CA LYS A 108 -3.70 3.53 -12.95
C LYS A 108 -2.67 3.59 -14.08
N PRO A 109 -1.82 2.56 -14.23
CA PRO A 109 -0.91 2.48 -15.35
C PRO A 109 -1.70 2.33 -16.65
N ARG A 110 -1.19 2.93 -17.73
CA ARG A 110 -1.49 2.38 -19.06
C ARG A 110 -0.81 1.00 -19.12
N SER A 111 -1.56 -0.02 -19.54
CA SER A 111 -1.16 -1.44 -19.47
C SER A 111 0.32 -1.68 -19.81
N GLY A 112 1.03 -2.42 -18.96
CA GLY A 112 2.42 -2.85 -19.18
C GLY A 112 3.51 -1.92 -18.65
N ILE A 113 3.16 -0.79 -18.03
CA ILE A 113 4.12 0.16 -17.46
C ILE A 113 4.39 -0.17 -15.99
N LYS A 114 5.68 -0.31 -15.63
CA LYS A 114 6.11 -0.47 -14.23
C LYS A 114 5.80 0.82 -13.43
N PRO A 115 5.53 0.73 -12.11
CA PRO A 115 5.37 1.92 -11.27
C PRO A 115 6.57 2.86 -11.44
N ALA A 116 6.32 4.16 -11.53
CA ALA A 116 7.39 5.14 -11.63
C ALA A 116 8.26 5.11 -10.35
N GLU A 117 9.57 4.93 -10.53
CA GLU A 117 10.55 4.90 -9.46
C GLU A 117 11.01 6.32 -9.07
N ASN A 118 10.09 7.16 -8.59
CA ASN A 118 10.43 8.45 -8.02
C ASN A 118 10.98 8.30 -6.58
N THR A 119 11.51 9.39 -6.01
CA THR A 119 12.11 9.36 -4.67
C THR A 119 11.12 8.86 -3.62
N ILE A 120 9.85 9.22 -3.71
CA ILE A 120 8.82 8.85 -2.74
C ILE A 120 8.54 7.34 -2.79
N SER A 121 8.35 6.76 -3.97
CA SER A 121 8.13 5.31 -4.11
C SER A 121 9.36 4.50 -3.67
N LYS A 122 10.57 5.01 -3.93
CA LYS A 122 11.83 4.41 -3.43
C LYS A 122 11.92 4.45 -1.91
N LEU A 123 11.62 5.60 -1.28
CA LEU A 123 11.65 5.74 0.18
C LEU A 123 10.59 4.85 0.84
N ALA A 124 9.38 4.75 0.29
CA ALA A 124 8.34 3.86 0.80
C ALA A 124 8.81 2.40 0.79
N VAL A 125 9.40 1.93 -0.31
CA VAL A 125 9.94 0.56 -0.39
C VAL A 125 11.16 0.37 0.53
N GLN A 126 12.01 1.39 0.68
CA GLN A 126 13.24 1.31 1.48
C GLN A 126 12.98 1.29 2.98
N TYR A 127 12.07 2.12 3.49
CA TYR A 127 11.82 2.26 4.93
C TYR A 127 10.86 1.22 5.47
N VAL A 128 9.94 0.72 4.64
CA VAL A 128 8.95 -0.27 5.06
C VAL A 128 8.85 -1.44 4.05
N PRO A 129 9.98 -2.14 3.78
CA PRO A 129 10.06 -3.19 2.76
C PRO A 129 9.18 -4.40 3.07
N PHE A 130 8.81 -4.60 4.33
CA PHE A 130 7.89 -5.66 4.74
C PHE A 130 6.44 -5.39 4.32
N MET A 131 6.09 -4.12 4.07
CA MET A 131 4.78 -3.71 3.54
C MET A 131 4.75 -3.76 2.00
N PHE A 132 5.88 -3.52 1.35
CA PHE A 132 5.99 -3.44 -0.10
C PHE A 132 6.99 -4.45 -0.64
N SER A 133 6.50 -5.55 -1.24
CA SER A 133 7.37 -6.52 -1.90
C SER A 133 7.83 -5.96 -3.26
N SER A 134 9.05 -5.42 -3.27
CA SER A 134 9.75 -5.08 -4.52
C SER A 134 10.16 -6.35 -5.26
N SER A 135 10.07 -6.31 -6.59
CA SER A 135 10.61 -7.34 -7.48
C SER A 135 12.13 -7.35 -7.40
N LYS A 136 12.72 -7.98 -6.38
CA LYS A 136 14.02 -8.60 -6.59
C LYS A 136 13.79 -9.76 -7.55
N ASN A 137 14.16 -9.55 -8.82
CA ASN A 137 14.51 -10.67 -9.67
C ASN A 137 15.54 -11.49 -8.89
N ASN A 138 15.12 -12.60 -8.30
CA ASN A 138 16.05 -13.70 -8.05
C ASN A 138 16.46 -14.20 -9.43
N LYS A 139 17.45 -13.53 -10.02
CA LYS A 139 18.35 -14.21 -10.95
C LYS A 139 19.18 -15.13 -10.07
N ASN A 140 18.77 -16.39 -10.02
CA ASN A 140 19.73 -17.49 -9.91
C ASN A 140 20.59 -17.47 -11.19
#